data_AF-A0A2U2HB05-F1
#
_entry.id   AF-A0A2U2HB05-F1
#
_cell.length_a   1.000
_cell.length_b   1.000
_cell.length_c   1.000
_cell.angle_alpha   90.00
_cell.angle_beta   90.00
_cell.angle_gamma   90.00
#
_symmetry.space_group_name_H-M   'P 1'
#
loop_
_entity.id
_entity.type
_entity.pdbx_description
1 polymer ?
#
loop_
_entity_poly.entity_id
_entity_poly.type
_entity_poly.pdbx_seq_one_letter_code
_entity_poly.pdbx_strand_id
1 'polypeptide(L)'
;MAIRENFTYTDMDLWLNDKRVTEIECLVPDLTGVARGKILPRAKFTQERGMRIPEAVLGMTVTGNYPTDDIAYDRAISTTDRDMILKADPTTITMVPWAVDPTAQVIHDCYFSDGKLVDFAPRTVLRRVLKLYADKGWKPVVAPELEFYLTAKNIDPDLPLKPPIGRSGRAETSRQVYSIDAVNEFDPLFEDIYDYCELMNL
;
A
#
# COMPACT_ATOMS: atom_id res chain seq x y z
N MET A 1 -9.22 3.89 5.03
CA MET A 1 -9.50 4.33 3.66
C MET A 1 -10.93 3.93 3.40
N ALA A 2 -11.84 4.90 3.45
CA ALA A 2 -13.25 4.65 3.16
C ALA A 2 -13.37 4.22 1.69
N ILE A 3 -13.60 2.92 1.45
CA ILE A 3 -13.89 2.40 0.12
C ILE A 3 -15.17 3.08 -0.34
N ARG A 4 -15.06 3.90 -1.37
CA ARG A 4 -16.22 4.64 -1.90
C ARG A 4 -17.09 3.69 -2.70
N GLU A 5 -18.36 3.56 -2.33
CA GLU A 5 -19.31 2.78 -3.14
C GLU A 5 -19.65 3.52 -4.43
N ASN A 6 -19.71 2.80 -5.55
CA ASN A 6 -20.09 3.33 -6.87
C ASN A 6 -19.25 4.52 -7.38
N PHE A 7 -17.98 4.61 -6.99
CA PHE A 7 -17.08 5.67 -7.44
C PHE A 7 -16.46 5.33 -8.80
N THR A 8 -16.75 6.14 -9.82
CA THR A 8 -16.34 5.89 -11.21
C THR A 8 -15.01 6.57 -11.57
N TYR A 9 -14.47 6.29 -12.77
CA TYR A 9 -13.32 7.02 -13.30
C TYR A 9 -13.59 8.52 -13.48
N THR A 10 -14.82 8.89 -13.85
CA THR A 10 -15.22 10.29 -13.98
C THR A 10 -15.23 10.98 -12.62
N ASP A 11 -15.77 10.32 -11.58
CA ASP A 11 -15.74 10.85 -10.21
C ASP A 11 -14.31 11.00 -9.71
N MET A 12 -13.44 10.03 -10.01
CA MET A 12 -12.02 10.10 -9.70
C MET A 12 -11.33 11.29 -10.38
N ASP A 13 -11.64 11.57 -11.66
CA ASP A 13 -11.05 12.74 -12.32
C ASP A 13 -11.49 14.06 -11.68
N LEU A 14 -12.78 14.18 -11.36
CA LEU A 14 -13.32 15.36 -10.68
C LEU A 14 -12.65 15.53 -9.30
N TRP A 15 -12.50 14.44 -8.56
CA TRP A 15 -11.81 14.42 -7.27
C TRP A 15 -10.34 14.82 -7.39
N LEU A 16 -9.61 14.28 -8.36
CA LEU A 16 -8.21 14.63 -8.63
C LEU A 16 -8.07 16.12 -8.99
N ASN A 17 -9.03 16.67 -9.74
CA ASN A 17 -9.05 18.08 -10.10
C ASN A 17 -9.33 18.99 -8.90
N ASP A 18 -10.32 18.64 -8.07
CA ASP A 18 -10.64 19.36 -6.82
C ASP A 18 -9.42 19.44 -5.89
N LYS A 19 -8.72 18.31 -5.75
CA LYS A 19 -7.51 18.21 -4.93
C LYS A 19 -6.25 18.77 -5.60
N ARG A 20 -6.34 19.24 -6.85
CA ARG A 20 -5.23 19.78 -7.64
C ARG A 20 -4.03 18.82 -7.73
N VAL A 21 -4.31 17.54 -7.86
CA VAL A 21 -3.29 16.48 -7.87
C VAL A 21 -2.40 16.59 -9.10
N THR A 22 -1.09 16.54 -8.89
CA THR A 22 -0.06 16.60 -9.93
C THR A 22 0.55 15.23 -10.22
N GLU A 23 0.63 14.36 -9.19
CA GLU A 23 1.24 13.04 -9.28
C GLU A 23 0.33 11.96 -8.70
N ILE A 24 0.42 10.76 -9.28
CA ILE A 24 -0.38 9.61 -8.87
C ILE A 24 0.52 8.40 -8.66
N GLU A 25 0.61 7.94 -7.42
CA GLU A 25 1.20 6.67 -7.04
C GLU A 25 0.25 5.53 -7.39
N CYS A 26 0.66 4.72 -8.35
CA CYS A 26 -0.15 3.62 -8.85
C CYS A 26 0.36 2.32 -8.23
N LEU A 27 -0.43 1.77 -7.32
CA LEU A 27 0.02 0.73 -6.41
C LEU A 27 -0.59 -0.64 -6.74
N VAL A 28 0.19 -1.69 -6.55
CA VAL A 28 -0.22 -3.09 -6.53
C VAL A 28 0.52 -3.76 -5.36
N PRO A 29 -0.17 -4.46 -4.45
CA PRO A 29 0.52 -5.25 -3.42
C PRO A 29 1.14 -6.50 -4.04
N ASP A 30 2.42 -6.76 -3.73
CA ASP A 30 3.05 -8.04 -4.03
C ASP A 30 2.64 -9.14 -3.03
N LEU A 31 3.09 -10.38 -3.25
CA LEU A 31 2.76 -11.52 -2.39
C LEU A 31 3.30 -11.40 -0.95
N THR A 32 4.29 -10.53 -0.73
CA THR A 32 4.82 -10.23 0.61
C THR A 32 4.08 -9.08 1.30
N GLY A 33 3.13 -8.44 0.61
CA GLY A 33 2.35 -7.30 1.10
C GLY A 33 3.03 -5.95 0.88
N VAL A 34 4.16 -5.90 0.17
CA VAL A 34 4.84 -4.63 -0.15
C VAL A 34 4.12 -3.96 -1.31
N ALA A 35 3.85 -2.66 -1.18
CA ALA A 35 3.29 -1.87 -2.27
C ALA A 35 4.34 -1.68 -3.38
N ARG A 36 4.01 -2.08 -4.60
CA ARG A 36 4.83 -1.94 -5.81
C ARG A 36 4.08 -1.13 -6.86
N GLY A 37 4.81 -0.55 -7.81
CA GLY A 37 4.17 0.07 -8.97
C GLY A 37 4.97 1.24 -9.53
N LYS A 38 4.26 2.28 -9.98
CA LYS A 38 4.85 3.44 -10.67
C LYS A 38 4.21 4.74 -10.21
N ILE A 39 4.99 5.82 -10.23
CA ILE A 39 4.48 7.18 -10.07
C ILE A 39 4.25 7.75 -11.47
N LEU A 40 3.05 8.28 -11.72
CA LEU A 40 2.69 8.89 -12.99
C LEU A 40 2.25 10.35 -12.81
N PRO A 41 2.65 11.26 -13.72
CA PRO A 41 2.04 12.57 -13.80
C PRO A 41 0.54 12.47 -14.08
N ARG A 42 -0.25 13.34 -13.44
CA ARG A 42 -1.72 13.44 -13.55
C ARG A 42 -2.23 13.32 -14.98
N ALA A 43 -1.59 14.02 -15.93
CA ALA A 43 -1.99 14.05 -17.33
C ALA A 43 -1.85 12.69 -18.02
N LYS A 44 -0.73 11.98 -17.78
CA LYS A 44 -0.50 10.64 -18.35
C LYS A 44 -1.47 9.61 -17.78
N PHE A 45 -1.75 9.67 -16.48
CA PHE A 45 -2.69 8.76 -15.85
C PHE A 45 -4.11 8.86 -16.45
N THR A 46 -4.62 10.05 -16.75
CA THR A 46 -5.94 10.19 -17.39
C THR A 46 -5.98 9.64 -18.82
N GLN A 47 -4.88 9.75 -19.56
CA GLN A 47 -4.81 9.26 -20.93
C GLN A 47 -4.73 7.74 -20.98
N GLU A 48 -3.85 7.16 -20.16
CA GLU A 48 -3.54 5.74 -20.23
C GLU A 48 -4.51 4.89 -19.39
N ARG A 49 -5.06 5.42 -18.28
CA ARG A 49 -5.97 4.77 -17.30
C ARG A 49 -5.50 3.46 -16.69
N GLY A 50 -4.37 2.98 -17.15
CA GLY A 50 -3.74 1.74 -16.78
C GLY A 50 -2.29 1.76 -17.21
N MET A 51 -1.54 0.81 -16.71
CA MET A 51 -0.11 0.71 -16.99
C MET A 51 0.28 -0.75 -17.14
N ARG A 52 1.53 -0.96 -17.53
CA ARG A 52 2.12 -2.30 -17.59
C ARG A 52 3.26 -2.43 -16.61
N ILE A 53 3.28 -3.55 -15.90
CA ILE A 53 4.41 -4.00 -15.09
C ILE A 53 4.59 -5.51 -15.27
N PRO A 54 5.81 -6.03 -15.15
CA PRO A 54 6.07 -7.46 -15.28
C PRO A 54 5.41 -8.29 -14.15
N GLU A 55 5.02 -9.52 -14.46
CA GLU A 55 4.49 -10.51 -13.52
C GLU A 55 5.42 -10.70 -12.32
N ALA A 56 6.73 -10.69 -12.54
CA ALA A 56 7.75 -10.93 -11.52
C ALA A 56 7.65 -9.96 -10.32
N VAL A 57 7.12 -8.75 -10.51
CA VAL A 57 6.90 -7.77 -9.42
C VAL A 57 6.02 -8.34 -8.30
N LEU A 58 5.06 -9.20 -8.63
CA LEU A 58 4.18 -9.81 -7.63
C LEU A 58 4.89 -10.88 -6.80
N GLY A 59 5.96 -11.50 -7.32
CA GLY A 59 6.67 -12.60 -6.66
C GLY A 59 8.05 -12.23 -6.12
N MET A 60 8.38 -10.95 -6.04
CA MET A 60 9.65 -10.51 -5.47
C MET A 60 9.72 -10.87 -3.97
N THR A 61 10.92 -11.19 -3.49
CA THR A 61 11.19 -11.29 -2.06
C THR A 61 11.23 -9.91 -1.42
N VAL A 62 11.14 -9.86 -0.09
CA VAL A 62 11.26 -8.60 0.68
C VAL A 62 12.60 -7.88 0.45
N THR A 63 13.66 -8.62 0.07
CA THR A 63 14.98 -8.07 -0.27
C THR A 63 15.10 -7.61 -1.73
N GLY A 64 14.05 -7.74 -2.52
CA GLY A 64 14.04 -7.36 -3.95
C GLY A 64 14.64 -8.42 -4.89
N ASN A 65 14.87 -9.64 -4.40
CA ASN A 65 15.30 -10.77 -5.24
C ASN A 65 14.08 -11.55 -5.74
N TYR A 66 14.34 -12.65 -6.45
CA TYR A 66 13.34 -13.65 -6.80
C TYR A 66 13.62 -14.95 -6.07
N PRO A 67 12.59 -15.71 -5.65
CA PRO A 67 12.75 -17.08 -5.22
C PRO A 67 13.52 -17.90 -6.27
N THR A 68 14.47 -18.71 -5.81
CA THR A 68 15.25 -19.64 -6.65
C THR A 68 14.87 -21.07 -6.30
N ASP A 69 14.73 -21.94 -7.31
CA ASP A 69 14.34 -23.34 -7.15
C ASP A 69 13.00 -23.54 -6.41
N ASP A 70 12.05 -22.60 -6.61
CA ASP A 70 10.73 -22.63 -5.99
C ASP A 70 9.64 -23.02 -7.01
N ILE A 71 9.10 -24.22 -6.84
CA ILE A 71 8.07 -24.80 -7.72
C ILE A 71 6.79 -23.95 -7.75
N ALA A 72 6.43 -23.30 -6.63
CA ALA A 72 5.23 -22.48 -6.57
C ALA A 72 5.43 -21.17 -7.34
N TYR A 73 6.61 -20.56 -7.24
CA TYR A 73 7.00 -19.39 -8.02
C TYR A 73 7.01 -19.70 -9.52
N ASP A 74 7.72 -20.76 -9.93
CA ASP A 74 7.87 -21.16 -11.35
C ASP A 74 6.54 -21.53 -12.01
N ARG A 75 5.57 -21.98 -11.21
CA ARG A 75 4.20 -22.26 -11.67
C ARG A 75 3.38 -20.98 -11.82
N ALA A 76 3.56 -20.02 -10.91
CA ALA A 76 2.74 -18.80 -10.86
C ALA A 76 3.22 -17.77 -11.88
N ILE A 77 4.52 -17.51 -11.93
CA ILE A 77 5.12 -16.46 -12.75
C ILE A 77 5.74 -17.07 -13.98
N SER A 78 5.39 -16.54 -15.15
CA SER A 78 5.91 -17.03 -16.41
C SER A 78 7.42 -16.84 -16.51
N THR A 79 8.14 -17.84 -17.02
CA THR A 79 9.59 -17.74 -17.30
C THR A 79 9.95 -16.66 -18.31
N THR A 80 8.99 -16.20 -19.12
CA THR A 80 9.16 -15.08 -20.05
C THR A 80 8.78 -13.72 -19.45
N ASP A 81 8.41 -13.69 -18.17
CA ASP A 81 8.04 -12.50 -17.39
C ASP A 81 7.12 -11.55 -18.15
N ARG A 82 5.89 -12.01 -18.39
CA ARG A 82 4.95 -11.26 -19.24
C ARG A 82 4.49 -9.99 -18.53
N ASP A 83 4.20 -8.96 -19.33
CA ASP A 83 3.56 -7.75 -18.84
C ASP A 83 2.11 -8.02 -18.40
N MET A 84 1.78 -7.58 -17.19
CA MET A 84 0.41 -7.45 -16.71
C MET A 84 -0.14 -6.07 -17.05
N ILE A 85 -1.43 -6.00 -17.30
CA ILE A 85 -2.19 -4.75 -17.48
C ILE A 85 -2.81 -4.37 -16.14
N LEU A 86 -2.41 -3.24 -15.60
CA LEU A 86 -2.94 -2.70 -14.35
C LEU A 86 -4.10 -1.76 -14.66
N LYS A 87 -5.22 -1.94 -13.95
CA LYS A 87 -6.37 -1.03 -14.02
C LYS A 87 -6.63 -0.46 -12.64
N ALA A 88 -6.64 0.87 -12.53
CA ALA A 88 -6.91 1.53 -11.26
C ALA A 88 -8.31 1.19 -10.75
N ASP A 89 -8.45 0.91 -9.46
CA ASP A 89 -9.74 0.83 -8.78
C ASP A 89 -10.08 2.21 -8.22
N PRO A 90 -10.99 2.97 -8.87
CA PRO A 90 -11.27 4.35 -8.45
C PRO A 90 -11.78 4.44 -7.01
N THR A 91 -12.41 3.38 -6.50
CA THR A 91 -12.92 3.34 -5.12
C THR A 91 -11.81 3.42 -4.07
N THR A 92 -10.56 3.20 -4.50
CA THR A 92 -9.36 3.14 -3.65
C THR A 92 -8.51 4.40 -3.63
N ILE A 93 -8.87 5.44 -4.40
CA ILE A 93 -8.05 6.66 -4.49
C ILE A 93 -8.01 7.41 -3.13
N THR A 94 -6.84 7.82 -2.68
CA THR A 94 -6.67 8.68 -1.50
C THR A 94 -5.48 9.63 -1.67
N MET A 95 -5.43 10.70 -0.89
CA MET A 95 -4.25 11.59 -0.85
C MET A 95 -3.08 10.90 -0.16
N VAL A 96 -1.86 11.30 -0.51
CA VAL A 96 -0.61 10.95 0.17
C VAL A 96 -0.20 12.16 1.02
N PRO A 97 -0.56 12.21 2.31
CA PRO A 97 -0.49 13.45 3.09
C PRO A 97 0.94 13.90 3.42
N TRP A 98 1.90 12.98 3.41
CA TRP A 98 3.31 13.27 3.64
C TRP A 98 4.07 13.69 2.36
N ALA A 99 3.43 13.67 1.19
CA ALA A 99 4.07 14.10 -0.04
C ALA A 99 4.22 15.63 -0.08
N VAL A 100 5.35 16.11 -0.62
CA VAL A 100 5.63 17.55 -0.75
C VAL A 100 4.70 18.18 -1.79
N ASP A 101 4.54 17.52 -2.94
CA ASP A 101 3.64 17.91 -3.99
C ASP A 101 2.25 17.26 -3.80
N PRO A 102 1.16 17.84 -4.35
CA PRO A 102 -0.17 17.24 -4.29
C PRO A 102 -0.24 15.87 -4.97
N THR A 103 -0.01 14.82 -4.19
CA THR A 103 0.07 13.44 -4.68
C THR A 103 -1.11 12.62 -4.17
N ALA A 104 -1.68 11.79 -5.06
CA ALA A 104 -2.67 10.79 -4.70
C ALA A 104 -2.11 9.38 -4.92
N GLN A 105 -2.66 8.39 -4.24
CA GLN A 105 -2.36 6.99 -4.45
C GLN A 105 -3.62 6.20 -4.79
N VAL A 106 -3.51 5.22 -5.68
CA VAL A 106 -4.63 4.35 -6.08
C VAL A 106 -4.16 2.92 -6.31
N ILE A 107 -4.95 1.98 -5.79
CA ILE A 107 -4.67 0.55 -5.93
C ILE A 107 -5.18 0.08 -7.29
N HIS A 108 -4.40 -0.78 -7.95
CA HIS A 108 -4.74 -1.36 -9.23
C HIS A 108 -5.05 -2.86 -9.10
N ASP A 109 -5.97 -3.33 -9.94
CA ASP A 109 -6.14 -4.75 -10.21
C ASP A 109 -5.27 -5.16 -11.41
N CYS A 110 -4.64 -6.33 -11.33
CA CYS A 110 -3.77 -6.86 -12.37
C CYS A 110 -4.54 -7.79 -13.32
N TYR A 111 -4.35 -7.60 -14.62
CA TYR A 111 -4.95 -8.41 -15.68
C TYR A 111 -3.88 -8.98 -16.60
N PHE A 112 -4.09 -10.20 -17.10
CA PHE A 112 -3.34 -10.73 -18.23
C PHE A 112 -3.77 -10.03 -19.53
N SER A 113 -2.99 -10.24 -20.59
CA SER A 113 -3.27 -9.69 -21.92
C SER A 113 -4.59 -10.18 -22.53
N ASP A 114 -5.09 -11.34 -22.10
CA ASP A 114 -6.40 -11.88 -22.50
C ASP A 114 -7.58 -11.25 -21.73
N GLY A 115 -7.31 -10.32 -20.83
CA GLY A 115 -8.31 -9.60 -20.04
C GLY A 115 -8.80 -10.32 -18.79
N LYS A 116 -8.27 -11.51 -18.46
CA LYS A 116 -8.55 -12.16 -17.17
C LYS A 116 -7.74 -11.53 -16.05
N LEU A 117 -8.26 -11.57 -14.83
CA LEU A 117 -7.51 -11.19 -13.65
C LEU A 117 -6.30 -12.11 -13.45
N VAL A 118 -5.18 -11.54 -13.04
CA VAL A 118 -4.02 -12.30 -12.58
C VAL A 118 -4.41 -13.03 -11.31
N ASP A 119 -4.43 -14.35 -11.39
CA ASP A 119 -5.08 -15.23 -10.43
C ASP A 119 -4.29 -15.43 -9.13
N PHE A 120 -2.99 -15.12 -9.14
CA PHE A 120 -2.14 -15.09 -7.95
C PHE A 120 -1.94 -13.68 -7.36
N ALA A 121 -2.45 -12.62 -7.98
CA ALA A 121 -2.36 -11.28 -7.41
C ALA A 121 -3.15 -11.21 -6.09
N PRO A 122 -2.61 -10.61 -5.00
CA PRO A 122 -3.24 -10.64 -3.67
C PRO A 122 -4.69 -10.15 -3.64
N ARG A 123 -5.00 -9.07 -4.38
CA ARG A 123 -6.37 -8.56 -4.48
C ARG A 123 -7.32 -9.51 -5.21
N THR A 124 -6.86 -10.21 -6.25
CA THR A 124 -7.65 -11.25 -6.92
C THR A 124 -7.92 -12.41 -5.98
N VAL A 125 -6.91 -12.85 -5.22
CA VAL A 125 -7.05 -13.89 -4.20
C VAL A 125 -8.10 -13.47 -3.15
N LEU A 126 -8.01 -12.25 -2.63
CA LEU A 126 -8.95 -11.71 -1.65
C LEU A 126 -10.38 -11.68 -2.20
N ARG A 127 -10.60 -11.24 -3.44
CA ARG A 127 -11.94 -11.25 -4.08
C ARG A 127 -12.53 -12.66 -4.12
N ARG A 128 -11.73 -13.69 -4.41
CA ARG A 128 -12.20 -15.10 -4.37
C ARG A 128 -12.58 -15.51 -2.96
N VAL A 129 -11.78 -15.18 -1.96
CA VAL A 129 -12.09 -15.48 -0.55
C VAL A 129 -13.39 -14.80 -0.13
N LEU A 130 -13.56 -13.51 -0.44
CA LEU A 130 -14.80 -12.77 -0.15
C LEU A 130 -16.02 -13.38 -0.85
N LYS A 131 -15.87 -13.86 -2.09
CA LYS A 131 -16.94 -14.59 -2.78
C LYS A 131 -17.36 -15.86 -2.02
N LEU A 132 -16.42 -16.60 -1.45
CA LEU A 132 -16.75 -17.80 -0.65
C LEU A 132 -17.59 -17.45 0.60
N TYR A 133 -17.35 -16.30 1.22
CA TYR A 133 -18.21 -15.80 2.30
C TYR A 133 -19.59 -15.39 1.77
N ALA A 134 -19.63 -14.64 0.67
CA ALA A 134 -20.88 -14.18 0.06
C ALA A 134 -21.79 -15.34 -0.40
N ASP A 135 -21.21 -16.42 -0.94
CA ASP A 135 -21.95 -17.61 -1.36
C ASP A 135 -22.64 -18.33 -0.18
N LYS A 136 -22.20 -18.05 1.05
CA LYS A 136 -22.84 -18.51 2.31
C LYS A 136 -23.77 -17.45 2.94
N GLY A 137 -23.94 -16.30 2.29
CA GLY A 137 -24.67 -15.16 2.85
C GLY A 137 -23.95 -14.46 4.00
N TRP A 138 -22.63 -14.65 4.14
CA TRP A 138 -21.83 -14.05 5.21
C TRP A 138 -21.18 -12.74 4.77
N LYS A 139 -21.10 -11.78 5.69
CA LYS A 139 -20.39 -10.51 5.53
C LYS A 139 -19.23 -10.46 6.51
N PRO A 140 -17.99 -10.81 6.10
CA PRO A 140 -16.85 -10.79 6.99
C PRO A 140 -16.48 -9.35 7.37
N VAL A 141 -16.10 -9.14 8.63
CA VAL A 141 -15.58 -7.87 9.16
C VAL A 141 -14.18 -8.14 9.68
N VAL A 142 -13.22 -7.30 9.31
CA VAL A 142 -11.82 -7.40 9.71
C VAL A 142 -11.38 -6.08 10.32
N ALA A 143 -10.75 -6.13 11.49
CA ALA A 143 -10.17 -4.98 12.18
C ALA A 143 -8.75 -5.37 12.59
N PRO A 144 -7.74 -5.13 11.73
CA PRO A 144 -6.36 -5.44 12.06
C PRO A 144 -5.80 -4.39 13.03
N GLU A 145 -5.03 -4.85 14.02
CA GLU A 145 -4.22 -3.99 14.90
C GLU A 145 -2.75 -4.15 14.49
N LEU A 146 -2.09 -3.03 14.22
CA LEU A 146 -0.68 -3.01 13.81
C LEU A 146 0.16 -2.40 14.92
N GLU A 147 1.04 -3.21 15.48
CA GLU A 147 2.08 -2.77 16.42
C GLU A 147 3.38 -2.49 15.65
N PHE A 148 4.11 -1.46 16.05
CA PHE A 148 5.40 -1.11 15.46
C PHE A 148 6.38 -0.62 16.53
N TYR A 149 7.66 -0.62 16.18
CA TYR A 149 8.73 -0.06 17.00
C TYR A 149 9.20 1.26 16.40
N LEU A 150 9.29 2.30 17.22
CA LEU A 150 9.93 3.56 16.85
C LEU A 150 11.42 3.50 17.21
N THR A 151 12.29 3.74 16.24
CA THR A 151 13.74 3.72 16.44
C THR A 151 14.35 5.07 16.08
N ALA A 152 15.47 5.41 16.72
CA ALA A 152 16.32 6.49 16.24
C ALA A 152 16.79 6.22 14.80
N LYS A 153 17.09 7.28 14.06
CA LYS A 153 17.68 7.16 12.72
C LYS A 153 18.96 6.32 12.78
N ASN A 154 18.95 5.18 12.11
CA ASN A 154 20.13 4.33 11.99
C ASN A 154 20.89 4.68 10.71
N ILE A 155 22.04 5.34 10.85
CA ILE A 155 22.91 5.71 9.72
C ILE A 155 23.97 4.65 9.41
N ASP A 156 24.16 3.69 10.31
CA ASP A 156 25.15 2.62 10.19
C ASP A 156 24.46 1.27 10.43
N PRO A 157 24.24 0.46 9.37
CA PRO A 157 23.54 -0.81 9.49
C PRO A 157 24.27 -1.83 10.37
N ASP A 158 25.57 -1.64 10.65
CA ASP A 158 26.36 -2.53 11.51
C ASP A 158 26.13 -2.24 13.00
N LEU A 159 25.47 -1.13 13.35
CA LEU A 159 25.13 -0.77 14.72
C LEU A 159 23.73 -1.24 15.11
N PRO A 160 23.52 -1.62 16.40
CA PRO A 160 22.20 -1.99 16.88
C PRO A 160 21.25 -0.79 16.85
N LEU A 161 19.97 -1.07 16.58
CA LEU A 161 18.89 -0.09 16.67
C LEU A 161 18.82 0.49 18.09
N LYS A 162 18.59 1.80 18.17
CA LYS A 162 18.50 2.55 19.43
C LYS A 162 17.13 3.21 19.55
N PRO A 163 16.62 3.40 20.78
CA PRO A 163 15.43 4.20 20.99
C PRO A 163 15.68 5.66 20.55
N PRO A 164 14.67 6.33 19.97
CA PRO A 164 14.75 7.75 19.65
C PRO A 164 14.83 8.61 20.92
N ILE A 165 15.25 9.87 20.74
CA ILE A 165 15.21 10.87 21.79
C ILE A 165 13.83 11.50 21.80
N GLY A 166 13.13 11.44 22.93
CA GLY A 166 11.82 12.06 23.13
C GLY A 166 11.90 13.57 23.33
N ARG A 167 10.73 14.22 23.45
CA ARG A 167 10.62 15.67 23.67
C ARG A 167 11.38 16.19 24.90
N SER A 168 11.59 15.35 25.91
CA SER A 168 12.37 15.68 27.11
C SER A 168 13.89 15.73 26.87
N GLY A 169 14.34 15.37 25.66
CA GLY A 169 15.76 15.24 25.33
C GLY A 169 16.38 13.95 25.86
N ARG A 170 15.56 13.01 26.36
CA ARG A 170 16.02 11.71 26.87
C ARG A 170 15.48 10.59 26.00
N ALA A 171 16.29 9.55 25.82
CA ALA A 171 15.84 8.30 25.24
C ALA A 171 15.29 7.38 26.33
N GLU A 172 14.36 6.51 25.97
CA GLU A 172 13.89 5.47 26.87
C GLU A 172 15.02 4.52 27.25
N THR A 173 15.07 4.14 28.54
CA THR A 173 16.12 3.27 29.08
C THR A 173 15.61 1.88 29.45
N SER A 174 14.30 1.67 29.42
CA SER A 174 13.65 0.41 29.79
C SER A 174 12.32 0.23 29.07
N ARG A 175 11.71 -0.95 29.15
CA ARG A 175 10.40 -1.24 28.55
C ARG A 175 9.30 -0.51 29.32
N GLN A 176 8.60 0.38 28.65
CA GLN A 176 7.54 1.21 29.23
C GLN A 176 6.15 0.74 28.76
N VAL A 177 5.81 -0.52 29.04
CA VAL A 177 4.56 -1.14 28.56
C VAL A 177 3.36 -0.38 29.14
N TYR A 178 2.46 0.11 28.27
CA TYR A 178 1.27 0.92 28.63
C TYR A 178 1.57 2.22 29.40
N SER A 179 2.78 2.77 29.31
CA SER A 179 3.11 4.03 29.98
C SER A 179 2.61 5.24 29.18
N ILE A 180 1.73 6.03 29.80
CA ILE A 180 1.24 7.28 29.20
C ILE A 180 2.38 8.29 29.04
N ASP A 181 3.28 8.39 30.02
CA ASP A 181 4.41 9.30 29.95
C ASP A 181 5.38 8.95 28.80
N ALA A 182 5.57 7.67 28.53
CA ALA A 182 6.38 7.19 27.41
C ALA A 182 5.78 7.55 26.04
N VAL A 183 4.47 7.36 25.88
CA VAL A 183 3.76 7.77 24.66
C VAL A 183 3.85 9.29 24.49
N ASN A 184 3.64 10.04 25.58
CA ASN A 184 3.70 11.49 25.57
C ASN A 184 5.04 12.06 25.11
N GLU A 185 6.15 11.31 25.25
CA GLU A 185 7.46 11.74 24.76
C GLU A 185 7.52 11.89 23.24
N PHE A 186 6.61 11.22 22.51
CA PHE A 186 6.52 11.23 21.05
C PHE A 186 5.17 11.75 20.54
N ASP A 187 4.45 12.54 21.34
CA ASP A 187 3.15 13.14 20.98
C ASP A 187 3.09 13.65 19.53
N PRO A 188 4.03 14.49 19.04
CA PRO A 188 3.94 15.04 17.69
C PRO A 188 3.87 13.97 16.59
N LEU A 189 4.56 12.84 16.76
CA LEU A 189 4.50 11.74 15.79
C LEU A 189 3.12 11.08 15.78
N PHE A 190 2.55 10.85 16.95
CA PHE A 190 1.24 10.20 17.04
C PHE A 190 0.13 11.10 16.52
N GLU A 191 0.20 12.40 16.80
CA GLU A 191 -0.69 13.40 16.20
C GLU A 191 -0.59 13.39 14.66
N ASP A 192 0.63 13.41 14.10
CA ASP A 192 0.81 13.30 12.64
C ASP A 192 0.18 12.00 12.08
N ILE A 193 0.32 10.87 12.77
CA ILE A 193 -0.29 9.59 12.36
C ILE A 193 -1.82 9.72 12.36
N TYR A 194 -2.42 10.29 13.40
CA TYR A 194 -3.87 10.48 13.48
C TYR A 194 -4.38 11.44 12.42
N ASP A 195 -3.72 12.59 12.23
CA ASP A 195 -4.05 13.58 11.20
C ASP A 195 -3.99 12.96 9.80
N TYR A 196 -2.94 12.18 9.52
CA TYR A 196 -2.80 11.49 8.23
C TYR A 196 -3.86 10.40 8.04
N CYS A 197 -4.20 9.66 9.10
CA CYS A 197 -5.29 8.69 9.06
C CYS A 197 -6.62 9.38 8.74
N GLU A 198 -6.94 10.51 9.38
CA GLU A 198 -8.16 11.27 9.11
C GLU A 198 -8.19 11.78 7.66
N LEU A 199 -7.10 12.36 7.17
CA LEU A 199 -6.98 12.81 5.77
C LEU A 199 -7.18 11.67 4.76
N MET A 200 -6.76 10.45 5.11
CA MET A 200 -6.91 9.25 4.29
C MET A 200 -8.22 8.50 4.55
N ASN A 201 -9.09 9.00 5.42
CA ASN A 201 -10.32 8.36 5.89
C ASN A 201 -10.08 6.92 6.38
N LEU A 202 -9.03 6.70 7.19
CA LEU A 202 -8.70 5.43 7.84
C LEU A 202 -9.43 5.26 9.16
#